data_AF-A0A2C9JVZ4-F1
#
_entry.id   AF-A0A2C9JVZ4-F1
#
_cell.length_a   1.000
_cell.length_b   1.000
_cell.length_c   1.000
_cell.angle_alpha   90.00
_cell.angle_beta   90.00
_cell.angle_gamma   90.00
#
_symmetry.space_group_name_H-M   'P 1'
#
loop_
_entity.id
_entity.type
_entity.pdbx_description
1 polymer ?
#
loop_
_entity_poly.entity_id
_entity_poly.type
_entity_poly.pdbx_seq_one_letter_code
_entity_poly.pdbx_strand_id
1 'polypeptide(L)'
;MSPVWLAAENYNLKCLQLLIDAKADLGPNYQRKKSALSILLNELSPSKEKQQTAIMLLKHGASVEFVKQDIIHRLIAAGSDGTLIQRLIKIGFCPTDILLKSTIFGWPKTSVSPLAVSLILDSLDLARFFIDNWYLTKSDISILSRNKNIINCSRLRETKALPYLKEVSRQPMRLELLCFITVSSALGSDRGRRQRILNSKLPVLFQDKLLFSKLEDKVINFTIPNTIKHYIHRVGRTARAGKSG
;
A
#
# COMPACT_ATOMS: atom_id res chain seq x y z
N MET A 1 7.37 -24.63 16.93
CA MET A 1 7.46 -23.51 15.96
C MET A 1 7.92 -24.10 14.65
N SER A 2 7.38 -23.66 13.51
CA SER A 2 7.83 -24.17 12.20
C SER A 2 9.27 -23.72 11.92
N PRO A 3 10.14 -24.56 11.29
CA PRO A 3 11.50 -24.16 10.89
C PRO A 3 11.52 -22.90 10.02
N VAL A 4 10.52 -22.72 9.16
CA VAL A 4 10.35 -21.52 8.32
C VAL A 4 10.20 -20.27 9.19
N TRP A 5 9.45 -20.38 10.28
CA TRP A 5 9.16 -19.23 11.15
C TRP A 5 10.39 -18.82 11.94
N LEU A 6 11.15 -19.81 12.43
CA LEU A 6 12.43 -19.56 13.10
C LEU A 6 13.43 -18.95 12.13
N ALA A 7 13.51 -19.44 10.89
CA ALA A 7 14.37 -18.86 9.86
C ALA A 7 13.98 -17.41 9.53
N ALA A 8 12.68 -17.12 9.44
CA ALA A 8 12.17 -15.77 9.21
C ALA A 8 12.47 -14.84 10.40
N GLU A 9 12.20 -15.28 11.63
CA GLU A 9 12.44 -14.50 12.86
C GLU A 9 13.92 -14.16 13.06
N ASN A 10 14.82 -15.06 12.64
CA ASN A 10 16.28 -14.84 12.69
C ASN A 10 16.84 -14.16 11.43
N TYR A 11 16.00 -13.74 10.49
CA TYR A 11 16.39 -13.10 9.23
C TYR A 11 17.41 -13.93 8.40
N ASN A 12 17.38 -15.26 8.56
CA ASN A 12 18.29 -16.15 7.87
C ASN A 12 17.75 -16.48 6.48
N LEU A 13 17.99 -15.55 5.54
CA LEU A 13 17.50 -15.65 4.16
C LEU A 13 17.99 -16.93 3.45
N LYS A 14 19.21 -17.40 3.75
CA LYS A 14 19.76 -18.64 3.17
C LYS A 14 18.97 -19.86 3.63
N CYS A 15 18.78 -20.02 4.94
CA CYS A 15 17.96 -21.11 5.48
C CYS A 15 16.51 -21.00 5.01
N LEU A 16 15.97 -19.78 4.95
CA LEU A 16 14.62 -19.55 4.46
C LEU A 16 14.47 -19.97 2.99
N GLN A 17 15.45 -19.64 2.14
CA GLN A 17 15.48 -20.06 0.73
C GLN A 17 15.49 -21.59 0.63
N LEU A 18 16.38 -22.27 1.35
CA LEU A 18 16.47 -23.73 1.34
C LEU A 18 15.16 -24.40 1.77
N LEU A 19 14.49 -23.86 2.79
CA LEU A 19 13.20 -24.37 3.25
C LEU A 19 12.09 -24.15 2.22
N ILE A 20 12.08 -22.98 1.57
CA ILE A 20 11.13 -22.67 0.49
C ILE A 20 11.37 -23.59 -0.72
N ASP A 21 12.63 -23.82 -1.10
CA ASP A 21 13.01 -24.70 -2.20
C ASP A 21 12.60 -26.15 -1.90
N ALA A 22 12.66 -26.56 -0.63
CA ALA A 22 12.15 -27.83 -0.13
C ALA A 22 10.60 -27.88 -0.02
N LYS A 23 9.89 -26.86 -0.51
CA LYS A 23 8.42 -26.73 -0.44
C LYS A 23 7.86 -26.76 1.00
N ALA A 24 8.59 -26.19 1.96
CA ALA A 24 8.10 -26.09 3.32
C ALA A 24 6.80 -25.28 3.40
N ASP A 25 5.91 -25.68 4.31
CA ASP A 25 4.62 -25.02 4.50
C ASP A 25 4.79 -23.57 5.02
N LEU A 26 4.29 -22.61 4.23
CA LEU A 26 4.24 -21.18 4.54
C LEU A 26 2.88 -20.75 5.12
N GLY A 27 2.02 -21.71 5.42
CA GLY A 27 0.70 -21.53 5.97
C GLY A 27 0.70 -20.90 7.37
N PRO A 28 -0.45 -20.34 7.77
CA PRO A 28 -0.63 -19.80 9.11
C PRO A 28 -0.92 -20.93 10.12
N ASN A 29 -0.53 -20.71 11.38
CA ASN A 29 -0.99 -21.55 12.49
C ASN A 29 -2.21 -20.91 13.14
N TYR A 30 -3.37 -21.54 12.93
CA TYR A 30 -4.65 -21.07 13.48
C TYR A 30 -4.73 -21.18 15.01
N GLN A 31 -4.11 -22.19 15.62
CA GLN A 31 -4.10 -22.35 17.08
C GLN A 31 -3.37 -21.19 17.77
N ARG A 32 -2.23 -20.77 17.20
CA ARG A 32 -1.43 -19.64 17.72
C ARG A 32 -1.84 -18.28 17.17
N LYS A 33 -2.77 -18.24 16.20
CA LYS A 33 -3.13 -17.04 15.44
C LYS A 33 -1.92 -16.27 14.91
N LYS A 34 -0.96 -17.00 14.34
CA LYS A 34 0.28 -16.44 13.78
C LYS A 34 0.55 -17.00 12.39
N SER A 35 1.17 -16.19 11.55
CA SER A 35 1.83 -16.56 10.29
C SER A 35 3.27 -16.06 10.30
N ALA A 36 4.12 -16.56 9.40
CA ALA A 36 5.48 -16.06 9.24
C ALA A 36 5.49 -14.54 8.99
N LEU A 37 4.56 -14.02 8.18
CA LEU A 37 4.43 -12.60 7.92
C LEU A 37 3.95 -11.82 9.14
N SER A 38 3.02 -12.35 9.94
CA SER A 38 2.56 -11.67 11.16
C SER A 38 3.68 -11.50 12.20
N ILE A 39 4.63 -12.44 12.26
CA ILE A 39 5.78 -12.37 13.18
C ILE A 39 6.70 -11.22 12.75
N LEU A 40 6.98 -11.09 11.46
CA LEU A 40 7.84 -10.04 10.91
C LEU A 40 7.21 -8.65 10.95
N LEU A 41 5.90 -8.57 10.69
CA LEU A 41 5.23 -7.30 10.35
C LEU A 41 4.44 -6.69 11.50
N ASN A 42 4.01 -7.46 12.52
CA ASN A 42 3.14 -6.93 13.58
C ASN A 42 3.86 -6.04 14.63
N GLU A 43 5.17 -5.87 14.49
CA GLU A 43 5.97 -4.92 15.27
C GLU A 43 5.60 -3.47 14.97
N LEU A 44 6.05 -2.53 15.81
CA LEU A 44 5.71 -1.12 15.64
C LEU A 44 6.40 -0.50 14.42
N SER A 45 7.65 -0.89 14.16
CA SER A 45 8.47 -0.40 13.05
C SER A 45 9.33 -1.55 12.50
N PRO A 46 8.89 -2.23 11.42
CA PRO A 46 9.65 -3.34 10.85
C PRO A 46 10.92 -2.83 10.16
N SER A 47 12.08 -3.41 10.54
CA SER A 47 13.38 -3.08 9.95
C SER A 47 13.46 -3.40 8.45
N LYS A 48 14.47 -2.87 7.75
CA LYS A 48 14.66 -3.13 6.32
C LYS A 48 14.83 -4.62 6.02
N GLU A 49 15.54 -5.35 6.89
CA GLU A 49 15.77 -6.79 6.80
C GLU A 49 14.45 -7.57 6.95
N LYS A 50 13.58 -7.15 7.89
CA LYS A 50 12.23 -7.72 8.05
C LYS A 50 11.39 -7.48 6.82
N GLN A 51 11.43 -6.28 6.27
CA GLN A 51 10.69 -5.93 5.06
C GLN A 51 11.17 -6.77 3.86
N GLN A 52 12.48 -6.94 3.68
CA GLN A 52 13.05 -7.80 2.63
C GLN A 52 12.65 -9.27 2.79
N THR A 53 12.72 -9.79 4.02
CA THR A 53 12.30 -11.16 4.34
C THR A 53 10.80 -11.34 4.07
N ALA A 54 9.97 -10.36 4.42
CA ALA A 54 8.54 -10.37 4.13
C ALA A 54 8.25 -10.35 2.62
N ILE A 55 8.99 -9.55 1.83
CA ILE A 55 8.88 -9.54 0.37
C ILE A 55 9.19 -10.92 -0.22
N MET A 56 10.24 -11.59 0.28
CA MET A 56 10.60 -12.94 -0.15
C MET A 56 9.48 -13.94 0.16
N LEU A 57 8.98 -13.97 1.39
CA LEU A 57 7.86 -14.81 1.79
C LEU A 57 6.62 -14.58 0.92
N LEU A 58 6.28 -13.31 0.66
CA LEU A 58 5.14 -12.95 -0.19
C LEU A 58 5.30 -13.44 -1.64
N LYS A 59 6.52 -13.40 -2.20
CA LYS A 59 6.80 -13.94 -3.54
C LYS A 59 6.51 -15.44 -3.64
N HIS A 60 6.68 -16.17 -2.54
CA HIS A 60 6.44 -17.61 -2.46
C HIS A 60 5.05 -17.96 -1.93
N GLY A 61 4.11 -17.01 -1.90
CA GLY A 61 2.72 -17.27 -1.53
C GLY A 61 2.48 -17.42 -0.03
N ALA A 62 3.37 -16.89 0.82
CA ALA A 62 3.15 -16.90 2.25
C ALA A 62 1.84 -16.22 2.65
N SER A 63 1.15 -16.82 3.61
CA SER A 63 -0.13 -16.31 4.08
C SER A 63 0.03 -15.02 4.88
N VAL A 64 -0.80 -14.04 4.55
CA VAL A 64 -0.93 -12.77 5.28
C VAL A 64 -1.91 -12.80 6.44
N GLU A 65 -2.46 -13.98 6.71
CA GLU A 65 -3.30 -14.21 7.86
C GLU A 65 -2.64 -13.69 9.14
N PHE A 66 -3.43 -13.04 9.99
CA PHE A 66 -3.02 -12.45 11.28
C PHE A 66 -2.04 -11.27 11.23
N VAL A 67 -1.69 -10.75 10.04
CA VAL A 67 -1.04 -9.44 9.94
C VAL A 67 -2.04 -8.35 10.33
N LYS A 68 -1.60 -7.38 11.13
CA LYS A 68 -2.46 -6.28 11.60
C LYS A 68 -2.93 -5.39 10.44
N GLN A 69 -4.14 -4.86 10.54
CA GLN A 69 -4.74 -4.02 9.49
C GLN A 69 -4.04 -2.66 9.30
N ASP A 70 -3.38 -2.15 10.35
CA ASP A 70 -2.61 -0.91 10.34
C ASP A 70 -1.17 -1.09 9.80
N ILE A 71 -0.85 -2.25 9.21
CA ILE A 71 0.49 -2.53 8.71
C ILE A 71 0.96 -1.53 7.65
N ILE A 72 0.06 -1.04 6.80
CA ILE A 72 0.41 -0.07 5.77
C ILE A 72 0.91 1.22 6.44
N HIS A 73 0.22 1.72 7.47
CA HIS A 73 0.64 2.91 8.22
C HIS A 73 2.02 2.72 8.86
N ARG A 74 2.24 1.55 9.48
CA ARG A 74 3.52 1.20 10.12
C ARG A 74 4.66 1.12 9.12
N LEU A 75 4.42 0.58 7.92
CA LEU A 75 5.42 0.50 6.86
C LEU A 75 5.80 1.88 6.33
N ILE A 76 4.83 2.79 6.17
CA ILE A 76 5.12 4.17 5.80
C ILE A 76 5.95 4.85 6.90
N ALA A 77 5.57 4.65 8.17
CA ALA A 77 6.30 5.18 9.33
C ALA A 77 7.73 4.62 9.47
N ALA A 78 7.94 3.37 9.07
CA ALA A 78 9.25 2.73 9.05
C ALA A 78 10.12 3.13 7.84
N GLY A 79 9.62 4.00 6.95
CA GLY A 79 10.36 4.45 5.76
C GLY A 79 10.46 3.38 4.67
N SER A 80 9.42 2.55 4.50
CA SER A 80 9.36 1.56 3.41
C SER A 80 9.42 2.24 2.04
N ASP A 81 10.08 1.59 1.08
CA ASP A 81 10.24 2.05 -0.31
C ASP A 81 8.97 1.91 -1.17
N GLY A 82 7.85 1.52 -0.56
CA GLY A 82 6.56 1.31 -1.22
C GLY A 82 6.42 -0.06 -1.89
N THR A 83 7.50 -0.82 -2.11
CA THR A 83 7.44 -2.12 -2.81
C THR A 83 6.66 -3.17 -2.03
N LEU A 84 6.90 -3.25 -0.71
CA LEU A 84 6.17 -4.13 0.18
C LEU A 84 4.71 -3.70 0.32
N ILE A 85 4.44 -2.40 0.43
CA ILE A 85 3.09 -1.84 0.49
C ILE A 85 2.31 -2.21 -0.77
N GLN A 86 2.89 -2.00 -1.96
CA GLN A 86 2.27 -2.34 -3.23
C GLN A 86 1.95 -3.84 -3.32
N ARG A 87 2.89 -4.71 -2.92
CA ARG A 87 2.67 -6.16 -2.90
C ARG A 87 1.54 -6.54 -1.96
N LEU A 88 1.53 -6.01 -0.75
CA LEU A 88 0.46 -6.25 0.23
C LEU A 88 -0.90 -5.85 -0.32
N ILE A 89 -1.00 -4.68 -0.97
CA ILE A 89 -2.26 -4.22 -1.56
C ILE A 89 -2.72 -5.17 -2.69
N LYS A 90 -1.82 -5.56 -3.58
CA LYS A 90 -2.13 -6.48 -4.70
C LYS A 90 -2.64 -7.84 -4.25
N ILE A 91 -2.20 -8.34 -3.09
CA ILE A 91 -2.68 -9.62 -2.54
C ILE A 91 -3.95 -9.46 -1.69
N GLY A 92 -4.45 -8.23 -1.52
CA GLY A 92 -5.74 -7.94 -0.89
C GLY A 92 -5.71 -7.09 0.38
N PHE A 93 -4.56 -6.56 0.81
CA PHE A 93 -4.59 -5.55 1.90
C PHE A 93 -5.24 -4.28 1.39
N CYS A 94 -6.26 -3.86 2.11
CA CYS A 94 -6.96 -2.64 1.78
C CYS A 94 -6.37 -1.49 2.58
N PRO A 95 -6.23 -0.30 2.00
CA PRO A 95 -6.04 0.93 2.76
C PRO A 95 -7.15 1.06 3.82
N THR A 96 -6.77 1.35 5.06
CA THR A 96 -7.71 1.49 6.18
C THR A 96 -7.48 2.79 6.93
N ASP A 97 -8.50 3.26 7.63
CA ASP A 97 -8.37 4.38 8.54
C ASP A 97 -7.99 3.89 9.94
N ILE A 98 -7.00 4.54 10.56
CA ILE A 98 -6.71 4.36 12.00
C ILE A 98 -7.16 5.60 12.77
N LEU A 99 -7.65 5.42 13.99
CA LEU A 99 -8.03 6.53 14.85
C LEU A 99 -6.82 7.06 15.61
N LEU A 100 -6.48 8.33 15.40
CA LEU A 100 -5.53 9.03 16.27
C LEU A 100 -6.22 9.46 17.57
N LYS A 101 -5.64 9.07 18.70
CA LYS A 101 -6.10 9.49 20.03
C LYS A 101 -5.61 10.89 20.40
N SER A 102 -4.48 11.32 19.83
CA SER A 102 -3.81 12.61 20.04
C SER A 102 -3.43 13.27 18.71
N THR A 103 -3.17 14.58 18.74
CA THR A 103 -2.61 15.31 17.60
C THR A 103 -1.14 14.91 17.41
N ILE A 104 -0.73 14.72 16.16
CA ILE A 104 0.64 14.35 15.80
C ILE A 104 1.13 15.38 14.78
N PHE A 105 2.26 16.05 15.06
CA PHE A 105 2.84 17.09 14.17
C PHE A 105 1.85 18.19 13.74
N GLY A 106 0.88 18.54 14.60
CA GLY A 106 -0.17 19.52 14.27
C GLY A 106 -1.28 18.98 13.36
N TRP A 107 -1.25 17.69 13.01
CA TRP A 107 -2.33 17.03 12.28
C TRP A 107 -3.59 16.94 13.16
N PRO A 108 -4.78 17.26 12.62
CA PRO A 108 -6.02 17.29 13.41
C PRO A 108 -6.37 15.90 13.92
N LYS A 109 -7.00 15.84 15.11
CA LYS A 109 -7.50 14.59 15.70
C LYS A 109 -8.63 14.02 14.85
N THR A 110 -8.26 13.12 13.95
CA THR A 110 -9.11 12.54 12.91
C THR A 110 -8.70 11.10 12.65
N SER A 111 -9.51 10.40 11.86
CA SER A 111 -9.07 9.17 11.18
C SER A 111 -7.90 9.47 10.23
N VAL A 112 -6.88 8.63 10.27
CA VAL A 112 -5.68 8.75 9.46
C VAL A 112 -5.58 7.56 8.52
N SER A 113 -5.65 7.85 7.23
CA SER A 113 -5.40 6.90 6.15
C SER A 113 -3.90 6.69 5.91
N PRO A 114 -3.51 5.72 5.06
CA PRO A 114 -2.14 5.63 4.56
C PRO A 114 -1.67 6.91 3.86
N LEU A 115 -2.52 7.56 3.06
CA LEU A 115 -2.21 8.84 2.42
C LEU A 115 -1.91 9.92 3.46
N ALA A 116 -2.71 10.02 4.51
CA ALA A 116 -2.48 10.95 5.61
C ALA A 116 -1.12 10.72 6.26
N VAL A 117 -0.73 9.46 6.54
CA VAL A 117 0.62 9.16 7.07
C VAL A 117 1.72 9.57 6.10
N SER A 118 1.56 9.32 4.80
CA SER A 118 2.52 9.77 3.78
C SER A 118 2.68 11.28 3.77
N LEU A 119 1.60 12.05 3.91
CA LEU A 119 1.65 13.51 4.00
C LEU A 119 2.26 14.00 5.32
N ILE A 120 1.93 13.35 6.45
CA ILE A 120 2.51 13.66 7.76
C ILE A 120 4.03 13.42 7.74
N LEU A 121 4.51 12.37 7.09
CA LEU A 121 5.93 12.04 7.03
C LEU A 121 6.65 12.64 5.82
N ASP A 122 5.98 13.51 5.07
CA ASP A 122 6.49 14.17 3.86
C ASP A 122 7.05 13.21 2.79
N SER A 123 6.44 12.02 2.68
CA SER A 123 6.75 11.04 1.64
C SER A 123 5.91 11.33 0.39
N LEU A 124 6.44 12.21 -0.48
CA LEU A 124 5.79 12.60 -1.73
C LEU A 124 5.52 11.40 -2.64
N ASP A 125 6.45 10.45 -2.73
CA ASP A 125 6.31 9.30 -3.62
C ASP A 125 5.17 8.38 -3.18
N LEU A 126 5.02 8.14 -1.89
CA LEU A 126 3.91 7.34 -1.36
C LEU A 126 2.59 8.10 -1.47
N ALA A 127 2.58 9.43 -1.25
CA ALA A 127 1.39 10.24 -1.45
C ALA A 127 0.90 10.18 -2.91
N ARG A 128 1.83 10.29 -3.88
CA ARG A 128 1.55 10.09 -5.31
C ARG A 128 1.01 8.68 -5.57
N PHE A 129 1.68 7.67 -5.04
CA PHE A 129 1.28 6.27 -5.19
C PHE A 129 -0.16 6.03 -4.71
N PHE A 130 -0.55 6.52 -3.53
CA PHE A 130 -1.91 6.33 -3.03
C PHE A 130 -2.96 7.06 -3.88
N ILE A 131 -2.68 8.31 -4.28
CA ILE A 131 -3.61 9.12 -5.08
C ILE A 131 -3.76 8.58 -6.50
N ASP A 132 -2.65 8.28 -7.18
CA ASP A 132 -2.66 7.82 -8.58
C ASP A 132 -3.33 6.46 -8.75
N ASN A 133 -3.25 5.60 -7.73
CA ASN A 133 -3.82 4.25 -7.74
C ASN A 133 -5.17 4.16 -7.03
N TRP A 134 -5.74 5.28 -6.57
CA TRP A 134 -7.03 5.33 -5.86
C TRP A 134 -7.07 4.46 -4.61
N TYR A 135 -5.93 4.29 -3.96
CA TYR A 135 -5.80 3.59 -2.68
C TYR A 135 -6.17 4.53 -1.54
N LEU A 136 -7.39 5.05 -1.62
CA LEU A 136 -7.94 6.11 -0.77
C LEU A 136 -9.04 5.56 0.14
N THR A 137 -9.14 6.15 1.33
CA THR A 137 -10.17 5.86 2.31
C THR A 137 -11.20 6.98 2.39
N LYS A 138 -12.24 6.82 3.22
CA LYS A 138 -13.26 7.85 3.41
C LYS A 138 -12.67 9.13 4.02
N SER A 139 -11.66 9.00 4.88
CA SER A 139 -10.99 10.16 5.50
C SER A 139 -10.25 11.02 4.47
N ASP A 140 -9.75 10.42 3.38
CA ASP A 140 -9.02 11.11 2.32
C ASP A 140 -9.87 12.11 1.54
N ILE A 141 -11.20 11.96 1.54
CA ILE A 141 -12.10 12.95 0.95
C ILE A 141 -11.87 14.31 1.60
N SER A 142 -11.73 14.35 2.93
CA SER A 142 -11.47 15.59 3.67
C SER A 142 -10.08 16.18 3.35
N ILE A 143 -9.10 15.33 3.10
CA ILE A 143 -7.73 15.74 2.76
C ILE A 143 -7.72 16.41 1.38
N LEU A 144 -8.35 15.76 0.41
CA LEU A 144 -8.39 16.19 -0.99
C LEU A 144 -9.41 17.31 -1.24
N SER A 145 -10.32 17.58 -0.30
CA SER A 145 -11.27 18.69 -0.35
C SER A 145 -10.71 20.02 0.21
N ARG A 146 -9.37 20.19 0.21
CA ARG A 146 -8.68 21.39 0.73
C ARG A 146 -8.98 21.73 2.20
N ASN A 147 -8.97 20.74 3.08
CA ASN A 147 -9.13 21.02 4.51
C ASN A 147 -8.04 22.00 5.00
N LYS A 148 -8.50 23.17 5.49
CA LYS A 148 -7.64 24.28 5.91
C LYS A 148 -6.65 23.85 7.01
N ASN A 149 -7.07 22.98 7.93
CA ASN A 149 -6.22 22.51 9.03
C ASN A 149 -5.04 21.70 8.51
N ILE A 150 -5.30 20.82 7.54
CA ILE A 150 -4.27 19.99 6.91
C ILE A 150 -3.31 20.85 6.08
N ILE A 151 -3.85 21.73 5.23
CA ILE A 151 -3.03 22.64 4.42
C ILE A 151 -2.16 23.54 5.31
N ASN A 152 -2.69 24.05 6.42
CA ASN A 152 -1.95 24.90 7.35
C ASN A 152 -0.85 24.11 8.07
N CYS A 153 -1.15 22.90 8.56
CA CYS A 153 -0.15 22.01 9.17
C CYS A 153 1.00 21.71 8.18
N SER A 154 0.67 21.34 6.94
CA SER A 154 1.66 21.08 5.89
C SER A 154 2.46 22.33 5.48
N ARG A 155 1.86 23.53 5.57
CA ARG A 155 2.53 24.80 5.27
C ARG A 155 3.51 25.20 6.35
N LEU A 156 3.13 25.08 7.63
CA LEU A 156 4.00 25.37 8.77
C LEU A 156 5.25 24.47 8.79
N ARG A 157 5.14 23.29 8.19
CA ARG A 157 6.24 22.31 8.10
C ARG A 157 7.00 22.34 6.77
N GLU A 158 6.63 23.23 5.85
CA GLU A 158 7.27 23.36 4.53
C GLU A 158 7.39 22.02 3.76
N THR A 159 6.36 21.18 3.88
CA THR A 159 6.37 19.82 3.30
C THR A 159 6.52 19.84 1.76
N LYS A 160 7.39 18.97 1.23
CA LYS A 160 7.55 18.70 -0.21
C LYS A 160 6.27 18.20 -0.86
N ALA A 161 5.40 17.53 -0.10
CA ALA A 161 4.13 17.04 -0.59
C ALA A 161 3.06 18.15 -0.75
N LEU A 162 3.22 19.34 -0.16
CA LEU A 162 2.22 20.40 -0.19
C LEU A 162 1.90 20.94 -1.59
N PRO A 163 2.88 21.25 -2.46
CA PRO A 163 2.59 21.70 -3.82
C PRO A 163 1.77 20.67 -4.59
N TYR A 164 2.11 19.39 -4.45
CA TYR A 164 1.38 18.28 -5.07
C TYR A 164 -0.04 18.15 -4.50
N LEU A 165 -0.21 18.21 -3.17
CA LEU A 165 -1.53 18.18 -2.55
C LEU A 165 -2.42 19.34 -3.03
N LYS A 166 -1.85 20.55 -3.16
CA LYS A 166 -2.56 21.71 -3.72
C LYS A 166 -2.97 21.47 -5.17
N GLU A 167 -2.09 20.90 -5.98
CA GLU A 167 -2.33 20.58 -7.39
C GLU A 167 -3.49 19.61 -7.56
N VAL A 168 -3.46 18.46 -6.89
CA VAL A 168 -4.52 17.45 -6.99
C VAL A 168 -5.84 17.92 -6.40
N SER A 169 -5.80 18.88 -5.46
CA SER A 169 -6.99 19.50 -4.88
C SER A 169 -7.43 20.76 -5.64
N ARG A 170 -6.87 21.07 -6.82
CA ARG A 170 -7.23 22.29 -7.59
C ARG A 170 -8.68 22.29 -8.07
N GLN A 171 -9.23 21.12 -8.32
CA GLN A 171 -10.61 20.95 -8.72
C GLN A 171 -11.32 20.07 -7.71
N PRO A 172 -12.65 20.20 -7.57
CA PRO A 172 -13.43 19.22 -6.83
C PRO A 172 -13.12 17.80 -7.32
N MET A 173 -13.16 16.84 -6.41
CA MET A 173 -12.93 15.44 -6.75
C MET A 173 -13.93 14.98 -7.81
N ARG A 174 -13.46 14.25 -8.82
CA ARG A 174 -14.32 13.66 -9.84
C ARG A 174 -15.36 12.76 -9.17
N LEU A 175 -16.60 12.79 -9.68
CA LEU A 175 -17.68 11.96 -9.16
C LEU A 175 -17.32 10.47 -9.19
N GLU A 176 -16.61 10.01 -10.23
CA GLU A 176 -16.12 8.62 -10.32
C GLU A 176 -15.25 8.23 -9.11
N LEU A 177 -14.31 9.10 -8.71
CA LEU A 177 -13.43 8.82 -7.58
C LEU A 177 -14.19 8.86 -6.25
N LEU A 178 -15.14 9.81 -6.08
CA LEU A 178 -16.01 9.86 -4.91
C LEU A 178 -16.88 8.60 -4.78
N CYS A 179 -17.48 8.16 -5.90
CA CYS A 179 -18.26 6.92 -5.96
C CYS A 179 -17.38 5.72 -5.64
N PHE A 180 -16.17 5.65 -6.20
CA PHE A 180 -15.22 4.58 -5.92
C PHE A 180 -14.87 4.50 -4.43
N ILE A 181 -14.50 5.61 -3.79
CA ILE A 181 -14.16 5.66 -2.37
C ILE A 181 -15.37 5.23 -1.51
N THR A 182 -16.56 5.73 -1.86
CA THR A 182 -17.79 5.43 -1.10
C THR A 182 -18.15 3.95 -1.19
N VAL A 183 -18.14 3.36 -2.40
CA VAL A 183 -18.42 1.94 -2.62
C VAL A 183 -17.34 1.07 -1.97
N SER A 184 -16.07 1.42 -2.15
CA SER A 184 -14.94 0.73 -1.52
C SER A 184 -15.05 0.71 0.00
N SER A 185 -15.45 1.84 0.62
CA SER A 185 -15.67 1.93 2.06
C SER A 185 -16.85 1.09 2.52
N ALA A 186 -17.97 1.09 1.79
CA ALA A 186 -19.16 0.30 2.11
C ALA A 186 -18.88 -1.22 2.06
N LEU A 187 -17.96 -1.65 1.21
CA LEU A 187 -17.54 -3.05 1.10
C LEU A 187 -16.60 -3.49 2.23
N GLY A 188 -16.17 -2.59 3.12
CA GLY A 188 -15.34 -2.88 4.29
C GLY A 188 -13.89 -3.28 3.94
N SER A 189 -13.06 -3.46 4.96
CA SER A 189 -11.62 -3.77 4.83
C SER A 189 -11.21 -5.09 5.50
N ASP A 190 -12.17 -5.86 6.01
CA ASP A 190 -11.94 -7.17 6.60
C ASP A 190 -11.79 -8.29 5.54
N ARG A 191 -11.54 -9.50 6.03
CA ARG A 191 -11.31 -10.71 5.22
C ARG A 191 -12.49 -11.05 4.30
N GLY A 192 -13.71 -10.66 4.67
CA GLY A 192 -14.92 -10.87 3.87
C GLY A 192 -15.05 -9.90 2.70
N ARG A 193 -14.21 -8.86 2.59
CA ARG A 193 -14.28 -7.85 1.51
C ARG A 193 -14.26 -8.49 0.13
N ARG A 194 -13.32 -9.43 -0.11
CA ARG A 194 -13.21 -10.10 -1.42
C ARG A 194 -14.51 -10.78 -1.80
N GLN A 195 -15.13 -11.51 -0.88
CA GLN A 195 -16.40 -12.19 -1.13
C GLN A 195 -17.53 -11.18 -1.39
N ARG A 196 -17.61 -10.09 -0.61
CA ARG A 196 -18.60 -9.03 -0.83
C ARG A 196 -18.46 -8.35 -2.19
N ILE A 197 -17.23 -8.13 -2.66
CA ILE A 197 -16.97 -7.58 -4.00
C ILE A 197 -17.47 -8.54 -5.07
N LEU A 198 -17.10 -9.83 -5.00
CA LEU A 198 -17.54 -10.83 -5.98
C LEU A 198 -19.07 -10.99 -5.99
N ASN A 199 -19.72 -10.83 -4.84
CA ASN A 199 -21.16 -10.91 -4.69
C ASN A 199 -21.91 -9.60 -5.01
N SER A 200 -21.20 -8.50 -5.29
CA SER A 200 -21.79 -7.16 -5.44
C SER A 200 -22.64 -6.96 -6.70
N LYS A 201 -22.66 -7.95 -7.61
CA LYS A 201 -23.26 -7.87 -8.95
C LYS A 201 -22.72 -6.73 -9.84
N LEU A 202 -21.65 -6.05 -9.42
CA LEU A 202 -20.97 -5.04 -10.23
C LEU A 202 -20.30 -5.69 -11.44
N PRO A 203 -20.13 -4.98 -12.56
CA PRO A 203 -19.33 -5.48 -13.68
C PRO A 203 -17.91 -5.85 -13.25
N VAL A 204 -17.34 -6.89 -13.87
CA VAL A 204 -16.01 -7.45 -13.53
C VAL A 204 -14.93 -6.36 -13.49
N LEU A 205 -14.96 -5.40 -14.41
CA LEU A 205 -14.02 -4.27 -14.41
C LEU A 205 -14.03 -3.46 -13.10
N PHE A 206 -15.20 -3.23 -12.51
CA PHE A 206 -15.31 -2.51 -11.24
C PHE A 206 -14.95 -3.41 -10.06
N GLN A 207 -15.28 -4.70 -10.12
CA GLN A 207 -14.83 -5.66 -9.11
C GLN A 207 -13.30 -5.72 -9.06
N ASP A 208 -12.63 -5.79 -10.21
CA ASP A 208 -11.17 -5.84 -10.33
C ASP A 208 -10.50 -4.57 -9.79
N LYS A 209 -11.09 -3.40 -10.07
CA LYS A 209 -10.67 -2.11 -9.48
C LYS A 209 -10.82 -2.12 -7.95
N LEU A 210 -11.97 -2.59 -7.43
CA LEU A 210 -12.25 -2.65 -5.99
C LEU A 210 -11.42 -3.69 -5.22
N LEU A 211 -10.96 -4.72 -5.92
CA LEU A 211 -9.99 -5.71 -5.44
C LEU A 211 -8.54 -5.20 -5.51
N PHE A 212 -8.30 -4.02 -6.09
CA PHE A 212 -6.97 -3.46 -6.30
C PHE A 212 -6.05 -4.38 -7.14
N SER A 213 -6.65 -5.22 -7.98
CA SER A 213 -5.96 -6.31 -8.69
C SER A 213 -5.51 -5.93 -10.11
N LYS A 214 -6.19 -4.97 -10.75
CA LYS A 214 -5.95 -4.53 -12.15
C LYS A 214 -5.54 -3.07 -12.31
N LEU A 215 -5.18 -2.38 -11.24
CA LEU A 215 -4.58 -1.05 -11.39
C LEU A 215 -3.20 -1.25 -12.02
N GLU A 216 -3.06 -0.73 -13.25
CA GLU A 216 -1.85 -0.79 -14.05
C GLU A 216 -0.66 -0.48 -13.17
N ASP A 217 0.40 -1.28 -13.31
CA ASP A 217 1.71 -0.92 -12.81
C ASP A 217 2.13 0.40 -13.49
N LYS A 218 1.71 1.54 -12.94
CA LYS A 218 2.57 2.71 -12.90
C LYS A 218 3.75 2.30 -12.02
N VAL A 219 4.64 1.51 -12.63
CA VAL A 219 5.86 1.02 -12.04
C VAL A 219 6.50 2.26 -11.42
N ILE A 220 6.69 2.21 -10.11
CA ILE A 220 7.54 3.15 -9.41
C ILE A 220 8.97 2.88 -9.93
N ASN A 221 9.27 3.35 -11.14
CA ASN A 221 10.58 3.22 -11.76
C ASN A 221 11.44 4.32 -11.16
N PHE A 222 11.95 4.06 -9.95
CA PHE A 222 12.94 4.90 -9.26
C PHE A 222 14.31 4.93 -9.93
N THR A 223 14.50 4.25 -11.06
CA THR A 223 15.74 4.30 -11.83
C THR A 223 15.58 5.21 -13.05
N ILE A 224 16.22 6.37 -12.97
CA ILE A 224 16.62 7.12 -14.17
C ILE A 224 17.49 6.16 -14.99
N PRO A 225 17.22 5.97 -16.29
CA PRO A 225 18.06 5.10 -17.10
C PRO A 225 19.47 5.68 -17.17
N ASN A 226 20.44 4.98 -16.56
CA ASN A 226 21.86 5.39 -16.52
C ASN A 226 22.52 5.40 -17.91
N THR A 227 21.82 4.96 -18.96
CA THR A 227 22.31 4.96 -20.34
C THR A 227 21.22 5.34 -21.32
N ILE A 228 21.61 6.06 -22.37
CA ILE A 228 20.74 6.49 -23.48
C ILE A 228 20.02 5.30 -24.12
N LYS A 229 20.68 4.13 -24.19
CA LYS A 229 20.09 2.91 -24.77
C LYS A 229 18.86 2.41 -23.99
N HIS A 230 18.86 2.52 -22.65
CA HIS A 230 17.72 2.15 -21.81
C HIS A 230 16.57 3.16 -21.93
N TYR A 231 16.88 4.44 -22.14
CA TYR A 231 15.88 5.47 -22.42
C TYR A 231 15.18 5.21 -23.76
N ILE A 232 15.93 4.95 -24.83
CA ILE A 232 15.40 4.68 -26.18
C ILE A 232 14.51 3.42 -26.19
N HIS A 233 14.92 2.34 -25.53
CA HIS A 233 14.10 1.12 -25.43
C HIS A 233 12.80 1.32 -24.63
N ARG A 234 12.74 2.30 -23.74
CA ARG A 234 11.55 2.62 -22.94
C ARG A 234 10.56 3.46 -23.74
N VAL A 235 11.05 4.51 -24.39
CA VAL A 235 10.25 5.36 -25.30
C VAL A 235 9.73 4.57 -26.51
N GLY A 236 10.57 3.69 -27.07
CA GLY A 236 10.19 2.86 -28.21
C GLY A 236 9.09 1.83 -27.89
N ARG A 237 8.97 1.38 -26.63
CA ARG A 237 7.87 0.50 -26.19
C ARG A 237 6.57 1.26 -25.95
N THR A 238 6.63 2.47 -25.42
CA THR A 238 5.44 3.33 -25.26
C THR A 238 4.92 3.87 -26.58
N ALA A 239 5.78 4.11 -27.58
CA ALA A 239 5.37 4.58 -28.90
C ALA A 239 4.64 3.51 -29.75
N ARG A 240 4.85 2.21 -29.47
CA ARG A 240 4.20 1.10 -30.17
C ARG A 240 2.83 0.73 -29.62
N ALA A 241 2.43 1.26 -28.45
CA ALA A 241 1.10 1.01 -27.88
C ALA A 241 -0.05 1.75 -28.61
N GLY A 242 0.26 2.54 -29.65
CA GLY A 242 -0.72 3.35 -30.39
C GLY A 242 -0.92 3.01 -31.87
N LYS A 243 -0.33 1.92 -32.38
CA LYS A 243 -0.61 1.46 -33.75
C LYS A 243 -0.88 -0.04 -33.76
N SER A 244 -2.13 -0.39 -34.03
CA SER A 244 -2.53 -1.73 -34.47
C SER A 244 -1.79 -2.03 -35.78
N GLY A 245 -0.86 -2.96 -35.73
CA GLY A 245 -0.50 -3.77 -36.89
C GLY A 245 -1.47 -4.94 -36.96
#